data_AF-A0A2S6HTA0-F1
#
_entry.id   AF-A0A2S6HTA0-F1
#
_cell.length_a   1.000
_cell.length_b   1.000
_cell.length_c   1.000
_cell.angle_alpha   90.00
_cell.angle_beta   90.00
_cell.angle_gamma   90.00
#
_symmetry.space_group_name_H-M   'P 1'
#
loop_
_entity.id
_entity.type
_entity.pdbx_description
1 polymer ?
#
loop_
_entity_poly.entity_id
_entity_poly.type
_entity_poly.pdbx_seq_one_letter_code
_entity_poly.pdbx_strand_id
1 'polypeptide(L)'
;MNRKNRSNVMMMEMIVAVFFFLLCAAVCIQAFVKADLLSKRAADLNQSVLIAQSAAEIWKAEGEAGLIQRLNGVKKDSSEETYTMMFDKKGNATDQSHAVYYGEVKLISELEAEVTVSKGGNTLYTLAVSRHENP
;
A
#
# COMPACT_ATOMS: atom_id res chain seq x y z
N MET A 1 30.97 25.41 59.69
CA MET A 1 31.49 24.97 58.38
C MET A 1 30.61 23.83 57.88
N ASN A 2 29.80 24.04 56.83
CA ASN A 2 29.23 22.99 55.96
C ASN A 2 28.35 23.62 54.85
N ARG A 3 28.98 24.05 53.75
CA ARG A 3 28.29 24.36 52.48
C ARG A 3 28.43 23.14 51.56
N LYS A 4 27.71 22.04 51.82
CA LYS A 4 27.79 20.82 50.98
C LYS A 4 26.60 20.62 50.02
N ASN A 5 25.58 21.48 50.07
CA ASN A 5 24.30 21.21 49.38
C ASN A 5 24.01 22.08 48.15
N ARG A 6 24.77 23.17 47.89
CA ARG A 6 24.47 24.10 46.78
C ARG A 6 24.82 23.54 45.39
N SER A 7 25.89 22.74 45.31
CA SER A 7 26.34 22.07 44.06
C SER A 7 25.36 20.97 43.61
N ASN A 8 24.80 20.22 44.56
CA ASN A 8 23.86 19.13 44.28
C ASN A 8 22.52 19.65 43.70
N VAL A 9 22.06 20.83 44.15
CA VAL A 9 20.82 21.43 43.65
C VAL A 9 20.96 21.90 42.19
N MET A 10 22.08 22.55 41.85
CA MET A 10 22.38 22.95 40.47
C MET A 10 22.55 21.74 39.54
N MET A 11 23.16 20.66 40.03
CA MET A 11 23.31 19.42 39.27
C MET A 11 21.97 18.73 39.03
N MET A 12 21.08 18.71 40.04
CA MET A 12 19.73 18.16 39.93
C MET A 12 18.90 18.89 38.87
N GLU A 13 19.01 20.21 38.80
CA GLU A 13 18.29 21.04 37.82
C GLU A 13 18.72 20.71 36.37
N MET A 14 20.01 20.56 36.12
CA MET A 14 20.52 20.17 34.80
C MET A 14 20.11 18.74 34.41
N ILE A 15 20.09 17.81 35.37
CA ILE A 15 19.62 16.43 35.11
C ILE A 15 18.15 16.42 34.72
N VAL A 16 17.30 17.21 35.40
CA VAL A 16 15.88 17.33 35.08
C VAL A 16 15.67 17.96 33.69
N ALA A 17 16.43 19.01 33.35
CA ALA A 17 16.37 19.63 32.02
C ALA A 17 16.74 18.65 30.90
N VAL A 18 17.83 17.89 31.09
CA VAL A 18 18.23 16.85 30.13
C VAL A 18 17.19 15.73 30.08
N PHE A 19 16.59 15.33 31.20
CA PHE A 19 15.54 14.32 31.22
C PHE A 19 14.32 14.74 30.41
N PHE A 20 13.84 15.97 30.54
CA PHE A 20 12.76 16.49 29.69
C PHE A 20 13.13 16.49 28.22
N PHE A 21 14.36 16.89 27.89
CA PHE A 21 14.84 16.86 26.51
C PHE A 21 14.86 15.43 25.95
N LEU A 22 15.32 14.45 26.75
CA LEU A 22 15.31 13.04 26.38
C LEU A 22 13.89 12.50 26.19
N LEU A 23 12.94 12.87 27.05
CA LEU A 23 11.52 12.48 26.88
C LEU A 23 10.93 13.05 25.59
N CYS A 24 11.17 14.33 25.31
CA CYS A 24 10.75 14.95 24.07
C CYS A 24 11.38 14.24 22.86
N ALA A 25 12.68 13.98 22.89
CA ALA A 25 13.38 13.26 21.83
C ALA A 25 12.78 11.87 21.60
N ALA A 26 12.46 11.12 22.66
CA ALA A 26 11.85 9.80 22.56
C ALA A 26 10.47 9.85 21.87
N VAL A 27 9.61 10.80 22.26
CA VAL A 27 8.28 10.98 21.65
C VAL A 27 8.42 11.41 20.18
N CYS A 28 9.34 12.32 19.87
CA CYS A 28 9.60 12.76 18.50
C CYS A 28 10.07 11.61 17.60
N ILE A 29 11.00 10.77 18.07
CA ILE A 29 11.45 9.59 17.32
C ILE A 29 10.30 8.60 17.13
N GLN A 30 9.50 8.36 18.17
CA GLN A 30 8.36 7.46 18.06
C GLN A 30 7.32 7.96 17.04
N ALA A 31 7.01 9.25 17.06
CA ALA A 31 6.13 9.88 16.08
C ALA A 31 6.69 9.76 14.66
N PHE A 32 7.99 9.98 14.49
CA PHE A 32 8.67 9.87 13.20
C PHE A 32 8.62 8.43 12.63
N VAL A 33 8.92 7.42 13.45
CA VAL A 33 8.84 6.02 13.01
C VAL A 33 7.41 5.63 12.61
N LYS A 34 6.41 6.07 13.39
CA LYS A 34 5.00 5.84 13.04
C LYS A 34 4.61 6.52 11.73
N ALA A 35 5.06 7.76 11.52
CA ALA A 35 4.80 8.51 10.30
C ALA A 35 5.47 7.86 9.07
N ASP A 36 6.71 7.36 9.20
CA ASP A 36 7.40 6.64 8.12
C ASP A 36 6.67 5.34 7.74
N LEU A 37 6.23 4.56 8.73
CA LEU A 37 5.43 3.35 8.48
C LEU A 37 4.09 3.68 7.82
N LEU A 38 3.42 4.75 8.26
CA LEU A 38 2.16 5.19 7.66
C LEU A 38 2.38 5.66 6.22
N SER A 39 3.45 6.41 5.96
CA SER A 39 3.82 6.88 4.62
C SER A 39 4.06 5.72 3.66
N LYS A 40 4.78 4.68 4.10
CA LYS A 40 4.99 3.46 3.30
C LYS A 40 3.69 2.73 2.99
N ARG A 41 2.79 2.60 3.97
CA ARG A 41 1.46 2.00 3.75
C ARG A 41 0.60 2.82 2.79
N ALA A 42 0.63 4.15 2.92
CA ALA A 42 -0.07 5.05 2.01
C ALA A 42 0.47 4.95 0.58
N ALA A 43 1.78 4.83 0.41
CA ALA A 43 2.40 4.61 -0.90
C ALA A 43 1.97 3.26 -1.52
N ASP A 44 1.96 2.18 -0.73
CA ASP A 44 1.50 0.86 -1.16
C ASP A 44 0.02 0.87 -1.56
N LEU A 45 -0.83 1.55 -0.76
CA LEU A 45 -2.24 1.71 -1.06
C LEU A 45 -2.45 2.52 -2.34
N ASN A 46 -1.78 3.66 -2.49
CA ASN A 46 -1.89 4.50 -3.67
C ASN A 46 -1.48 3.74 -4.94
N GLN A 47 -0.39 2.97 -4.89
CA GLN A 47 0.01 2.10 -6.00
C GLN A 47 -1.05 1.04 -6.31
N SER A 48 -1.65 0.43 -5.28
CA SER A 48 -2.70 -0.57 -5.47
C SER A 48 -3.96 0.01 -6.12
N VAL A 49 -4.33 1.24 -5.75
CA VAL A 49 -5.44 1.98 -6.39
C VAL A 49 -5.14 2.24 -7.87
N LEU A 50 -3.93 2.72 -8.20
CA LEU A 50 -3.53 2.98 -9.59
C LEU A 50 -3.53 1.71 -10.44
N ILE A 51 -3.02 0.60 -9.90
CA ILE A 51 -3.06 -0.70 -10.57
C ILE A 51 -4.51 -1.15 -10.81
N ALA A 52 -5.36 -1.06 -9.78
CA ALA A 52 -6.75 -1.46 -9.89
C ALA A 52 -7.51 -0.62 -10.92
N GLN A 53 -7.28 0.70 -10.93
CA GLN A 53 -7.87 1.62 -11.90
C GLN A 53 -7.39 1.33 -13.32
N SER A 54 -6.08 1.14 -13.52
CA SER A 54 -5.52 0.79 -14.83
C SER A 54 -6.11 -0.51 -15.38
N ALA A 55 -6.20 -1.55 -14.55
CA ALA A 55 -6.83 -2.82 -14.93
C ALA A 55 -8.32 -2.66 -15.24
N ALA A 56 -9.04 -1.86 -14.44
CA ALA A 56 -10.44 -1.54 -14.67
C ALA A 56 -10.67 -0.80 -15.99
N GLU A 57 -9.83 0.19 -16.29
CA GLU A 57 -9.92 0.98 -17.53
C GLU A 57 -9.63 0.13 -18.76
N ILE A 58 -8.60 -0.71 -18.70
CA ILE A 58 -8.25 -1.65 -19.78
C ILE A 58 -9.40 -2.64 -20.01
N TRP A 59 -9.98 -3.20 -18.94
CA TRP A 59 -11.13 -4.09 -19.07
C TRP A 59 -12.36 -3.37 -19.64
N LYS A 60 -12.65 -2.13 -19.23
CA LYS A 60 -13.76 -1.35 -19.80
C LYS A 60 -13.58 -1.06 -21.29
N ALA A 61 -12.35 -0.77 -21.71
CA ALA A 61 -12.05 -0.37 -23.08
C ALA A 61 -11.95 -1.57 -24.05
N GLU A 62 -11.28 -2.64 -23.63
CA GLU A 62 -10.86 -3.75 -24.50
C GLU A 62 -11.38 -5.12 -24.01
N GLY A 63 -12.10 -5.17 -22.89
CA GLY A 63 -12.60 -6.41 -22.30
C GLY A 63 -11.47 -7.32 -21.81
N GLU A 64 -11.73 -8.62 -21.87
CA GLU A 64 -10.78 -9.66 -21.45
C GLU A 64 -9.50 -9.65 -22.29
N ALA A 65 -9.61 -9.33 -23.59
CA ALA A 65 -8.47 -9.31 -24.50
C ALA A 65 -7.41 -8.28 -24.09
N GLY A 66 -7.85 -7.10 -23.61
CA GLY A 66 -6.94 -6.07 -23.11
C GLY A 66 -6.19 -6.49 -21.86
N LEU A 67 -6.86 -7.24 -20.96
CA LEU A 67 -6.23 -7.77 -19.75
C LEU A 67 -5.08 -8.74 -20.10
N ILE A 68 -5.30 -9.61 -21.08
CA ILE A 68 -4.28 -10.58 -21.51
C ILE A 68 -3.13 -9.87 -22.24
N GLN A 69 -3.43 -8.97 -23.18
CA GLN A 69 -2.42 -8.37 -24.05
C GLN A 69 -1.62 -7.25 -23.40
N ARG A 70 -2.24 -6.40 -22.57
CA ARG A 70 -1.57 -5.23 -21.99
C ARG A 70 -1.01 -5.48 -20.59
N LEU A 71 -1.61 -6.41 -19.84
CA LEU A 71 -1.27 -6.67 -18.44
C LEU A 71 -0.74 -8.08 -18.19
N ASN A 72 -0.44 -8.84 -19.24
CA ASN A 72 -0.02 -10.24 -19.17
C ASN A 72 -0.97 -11.08 -18.32
N GLY A 73 -2.28 -10.79 -18.41
CA GLY A 73 -3.31 -11.46 -17.63
C GLY A 73 -3.38 -12.96 -17.96
N VAL A 74 -3.37 -13.79 -16.93
CA VAL A 74 -3.53 -15.24 -17.03
C VAL A 74 -4.91 -15.61 -16.50
N LYS A 75 -5.73 -16.22 -17.35
CA LYS A 75 -7.04 -16.76 -16.96
C LYS A 75 -6.83 -17.96 -16.03
N LYS A 76 -7.54 -17.99 -14.91
CA LYS A 76 -7.51 -19.12 -13.98
C LYS A 76 -8.41 -20.23 -14.53
N ASP A 77 -7.95 -21.48 -14.53
CA ASP A 77 -8.66 -22.66 -15.08
C ASP A 77 -9.97 -23.04 -14.34
N SER A 78 -10.35 -22.30 -13.31
CA SER A 78 -11.58 -22.55 -12.54
C SER A 78 -12.77 -21.87 -13.22
N SER A 79 -13.98 -22.39 -13.06
CA SER A 79 -15.23 -21.89 -13.69
C SER A 79 -15.61 -20.41 -13.44
N GLU A 80 -14.77 -19.64 -12.77
CA GLU A 80 -14.92 -18.20 -12.59
C GLU A 80 -14.08 -17.48 -13.65
N GLU A 81 -14.66 -16.51 -14.37
CA GLU A 81 -13.96 -15.64 -15.32
C GLU A 81 -13.01 -14.70 -14.56
N THR A 82 -11.92 -15.28 -14.06
CA THR A 82 -10.97 -14.62 -13.18
C THR A 82 -9.61 -14.55 -13.86
N TYR A 83 -9.09 -13.33 -13.99
CA TYR A 83 -7.80 -13.01 -14.59
C TYR A 83 -6.82 -12.56 -13.54
N THR A 84 -5.64 -13.17 -13.52
CA THR A 84 -4.57 -12.83 -12.58
C THR A 84 -3.42 -12.14 -13.30
N MET A 85 -2.84 -11.14 -12.67
CA MET A 85 -1.81 -10.26 -13.23
C MET A 85 -0.79 -9.91 -12.15
N MET A 86 0.46 -9.70 -12.55
CA MET A 86 1.58 -9.45 -11.65
C MET A 86 2.24 -8.11 -11.99
N PHE A 87 2.56 -7.35 -10.94
CA PHE A 87 3.12 -6.01 -11.10
C PHE A 87 4.38 -5.81 -10.27
N ASP A 88 5.32 -5.05 -10.81
CA ASP A 88 6.53 -4.63 -10.13
C ASP A 88 6.24 -3.57 -9.04
N LYS A 89 7.28 -3.12 -8.32
CA LYS A 89 7.14 -2.07 -7.30
C LYS A 89 6.59 -0.74 -7.84
N LYS A 90 6.71 -0.49 -9.15
CA LYS A 90 6.28 0.74 -9.83
C LYS A 90 4.87 0.61 -10.43
N GLY A 91 4.24 -0.56 -10.35
CA GLY A 91 2.91 -0.82 -10.93
C GLY A 91 2.92 -1.20 -12.41
N ASN A 92 4.08 -1.59 -12.97
CA ASN A 92 4.15 -2.09 -14.35
C ASN A 92 3.96 -3.61 -14.38
N ALA A 93 3.30 -4.12 -15.42
CA ALA A 93 3.15 -5.55 -15.63
C ALA A 93 4.52 -6.23 -15.71
N THR A 94 4.69 -7.35 -15.01
CA THR A 94 5.98 -8.04 -14.90
C THR A 94 5.82 -9.55 -14.70
N ASP A 95 6.92 -10.29 -14.82
CA ASP A 95 6.97 -11.72 -14.56
C ASP A 95 7.10 -12.04 -13.07
N GLN A 96 6.94 -13.31 -12.69
CA GLN A 96 7.05 -13.78 -11.30
C GLN A 96 8.33 -13.36 -10.58
N SER A 97 9.45 -13.19 -11.30
CA SER A 97 10.75 -12.84 -10.72
C SER A 97 10.77 -11.45 -10.05
N HIS A 98 9.97 -10.50 -10.55
CA HIS A 98 9.95 -9.11 -10.06
C HIS A 98 8.58 -8.70 -9.49
N ALA A 99 7.66 -9.66 -9.37
CA ALA A 99 6.30 -9.42 -8.88
C ALA A 99 6.31 -8.99 -7.41
N VAL A 100 5.72 -7.82 -7.15
CA VAL A 100 5.51 -7.26 -5.80
C VAL A 100 4.01 -7.18 -5.49
N TYR A 101 3.20 -6.76 -6.47
CA TYR A 101 1.75 -6.71 -6.35
C TYR A 101 1.10 -7.73 -7.27
N TYR A 102 -0.06 -8.23 -6.84
CA TYR A 102 -0.87 -9.19 -7.57
C TYR A 102 -2.25 -8.62 -7.75
N GLY A 103 -2.65 -8.44 -9.01
CA GLY A 103 -4.00 -8.03 -9.38
C GLY A 103 -4.84 -9.25 -9.77
N GLU A 104 -6.11 -9.24 -9.40
CA GLU A 104 -7.10 -10.23 -9.74
C GLU A 104 -8.35 -9.50 -10.24
N VAL A 105 -8.76 -9.76 -11.48
CA VAL A 105 -10.01 -9.25 -12.05
C VAL A 105 -10.98 -10.41 -12.09
N LYS A 106 -12.04 -10.35 -11.28
CA LYS A 106 -13.16 -11.31 -11.30
C LYS A 106 -14.31 -10.69 -12.08
N LEU A 107 -14.66 -11.27 -13.22
CA LEU A 107 -15.88 -10.89 -13.93
C LEU A 107 -17.07 -11.48 -13.18
N ILE A 108 -17.97 -10.60 -12.74
CA ILE A 108 -19.23 -10.97 -12.08
C ILE A 108 -20.33 -11.12 -13.14
N SER A 109 -20.29 -10.28 -14.17
CA SER A 109 -21.12 -10.35 -15.37
C SER A 109 -20.38 -9.72 -16.56
N GLU A 110 -20.97 -9.71 -17.75
CA GLU A 110 -20.41 -9.01 -18.92
C GLU A 110 -20.22 -7.49 -18.70
N LEU A 111 -20.98 -6.93 -17.76
CA LEU A 111 -21.00 -5.50 -17.46
C LEU A 111 -20.44 -5.17 -16.08
N GLU A 112 -20.10 -6.16 -15.25
CA GLU A 112 -19.56 -5.92 -13.91
C GLU A 112 -18.33 -6.77 -13.64
N ALA A 113 -17.27 -6.13 -13.18
CA ALA A 113 -16.05 -6.78 -12.74
C ALA A 113 -15.59 -6.22 -11.41
N GLU A 114 -14.93 -7.06 -10.62
CA GLU A 114 -14.28 -6.68 -9.38
C GLU A 114 -12.77 -6.84 -9.54
N VAL A 115 -12.04 -5.76 -9.33
CA VAL A 115 -10.58 -5.71 -9.42
C VAL A 115 -10.02 -5.66 -8.01
N THR A 116 -9.29 -6.70 -7.63
CA THR A 116 -8.64 -6.81 -6.32
C THR A 116 -7.13 -6.74 -6.49
N VAL A 117 -6.45 -5.94 -5.67
CA VAL A 117 -4.99 -5.84 -5.65
C VAL A 117 -4.47 -6.24 -4.27
N SER A 118 -3.52 -7.18 -4.27
CA SER A 118 -2.92 -7.75 -3.07
C SER A 118 -1.39 -7.66 -3.09
N LYS A 119 -0.79 -7.67 -1.90
CA LYS A 119 0.66 -7.67 -1.70
C LYS A 119 1.00 -8.56 -0.51
N GLY A 120 1.88 -9.54 -0.72
CA GLY A 120 2.32 -10.45 0.34
C GLY A 120 1.17 -11.22 1.02
N GLY A 121 0.12 -11.56 0.27
CA GLY A 121 -1.06 -12.29 0.77
C GLY A 121 -2.14 -11.43 1.42
N ASN A 122 -1.93 -10.12 1.58
CA ASN A 122 -2.93 -9.19 2.09
C ASN A 122 -3.56 -8.39 0.96
N THR A 123 -4.89 -8.34 0.92
CA THR A 123 -5.62 -7.43 0.03
C THR A 123 -5.39 -5.99 0.48
N LEU A 124 -4.87 -5.17 -0.44
CA LEU A 124 -4.62 -3.75 -0.20
C LEU A 124 -5.79 -2.89 -0.66
N TYR A 125 -6.41 -3.25 -1.79
CA TYR A 125 -7.51 -2.48 -2.37
C TYR A 125 -8.40 -3.37 -3.25
N THR A 126 -9.69 -3.06 -3.27
CA THR A 126 -10.68 -3.68 -4.15
C THR A 126 -11.54 -2.60 -4.78
N LEU A 127 -11.77 -2.72 -6.09
CA LEU A 127 -12.54 -1.79 -6.90
C LEU A 127 -13.62 -2.57 -7.66
N ALA A 128 -14.89 -2.26 -7.37
CA ALA A 128 -16.00 -2.75 -8.18
C ALA A 128 -16.25 -1.81 -9.36
N VAL A 129 -16.43 -2.39 -10.54
CA VAL A 129 -16.39 -1.68 -11.81
C VAL A 129 -17.54 -2.13 -12.69
N SER A 130 -18.42 -1.19 -13.05
CA SER A 130 -19.47 -1.41 -14.05
C SER A 130 -19.10 -0.80 -15.41
N ARG A 131 -19.30 -1.53 -16.48
CA ARG A 131 -19.26 -1.08 -17.87
C ARG A 131 -20.67 -0.63 -18.28
N HIS A 132 -20.82 0.61 -18.75
CA HIS A 132 -22.06 1.06 -19.36
C HIS A 132 -21.98 0.80 -20.86
N GLU A 133 -22.96 0.07 -21.40
CA GLU A 133 -23.21 0.11 -22.84
C GLU A 133 -23.75 1.50 -23.18
N ASN A 134 -23.02 2.21 -24.03
CA ASN A 134 -23.56 3.43 -24.61
C ASN A 134 -24.52 3.00 -25.74
N PRO A 135 -25.79 3.43 -25.74
CA PRO A 135 -26.77 3.07 -26.76
C PRO A 135 -26.45 3.64 -28.15
#